data_AF-A0A0C9WSN5-F1
#
_entry.id   AF-A0A0C9WSN5-F1
#
_cell.length_a   1.000
_cell.length_b   1.000
_cell.length_c   1.000
_cell.angle_alpha   90.00
_cell.angle_beta   90.00
_cell.angle_gamma   90.00
#
_symmetry.space_group_name_H-M   'P 1'
#
loop_
_entity.id
_entity.type
_entity.pdbx_description
1 polymer ?
#
loop_
_entity_poly.entity_id
_entity_poly.type
_entity_poly.pdbx_seq_one_letter_code
_entity_poly.pdbx_strand_id
1 'polypeptide(L)' 'INIHNNHGNRATSEGVISFMPNPSTRFTGRTEVIAELKSHFFSNTNDAVQKRKFFLLYGMGGIGKTQICLKFIEEM' A
#
# COMPACT_ATOMS: atom_id res chain seq x y z
N ILE A 1 7.75 -4.20 33.22
CA ILE A 1 7.16 -5.51 33.57
C ILE A 1 7.42 -6.45 32.40
N ASN A 2 8.27 -7.45 32.58
CA ASN A 2 8.67 -8.38 31.53
C ASN A 2 7.79 -9.63 31.62
N ILE A 3 6.93 -9.89 30.63
CA ILE A 3 6.05 -11.07 30.62
C ILE A 3 6.55 -12.05 29.56
N HIS A 4 7.20 -13.12 30.02
CA HIS A 4 7.37 -14.35 29.26
C HIS A 4 6.01 -15.02 29.08
N ASN A 5 5.64 -15.38 27.84
CA ASN A 5 4.51 -16.28 27.62
C ASN A 5 4.93 -17.50 26.81
N ASN A 6 4.95 -18.63 27.52
CA ASN A 6 5.15 -19.99 27.06
C ASN A 6 4.07 -20.37 26.03
N HIS A 7 4.47 -20.55 24.77
CA HIS A 7 3.55 -20.98 23.71
C HIS A 7 3.56 -22.49 23.59
N GLY A 8 2.69 -23.13 24.37
CA GLY A 8 2.30 -24.52 24.20
C GLY A 8 1.64 -24.75 22.85
N ASN A 9 2.09 -25.81 22.16
CA ASN A 9 1.63 -26.25 20.86
C ASN A 9 0.11 -26.53 20.86
N ARG A 10 -0.67 -25.64 20.28
CA ARG A 10 -2.09 -25.86 19.99
C ARG A 10 -2.35 -25.39 18.57
N ALA A 11 -2.65 -26.32 17.67
CA ALA A 11 -3.08 -26.02 16.30
C ALA A 11 -4.40 -25.23 16.37
N THR A 12 -4.26 -23.91 16.42
CA THR A 12 -5.32 -22.94 16.19
C THR A 12 -4.98 -22.30 14.85
N SER A 13 -5.92 -22.25 13.91
CA SER A 13 -5.73 -21.40 12.74
C SER A 13 -5.79 -19.96 13.24
N GLU A 14 -4.65 -19.44 13.70
CA GLU A 14 -4.46 -18.04 14.05
C GLU A 14 -4.66 -17.23 12.77
N GLY A 15 -5.90 -16.84 12.51
CA GLY A 15 -6.24 -15.84 11.51
C GLY A 15 -5.71 -14.50 11.97
N VAL A 16 -4.41 -14.27 11.81
CA VAL A 16 -3.79 -12.96 11.99
C VAL A 16 -4.39 -12.06 10.91
N ILE A 17 -5.38 -11.23 11.29
CA ILE A 17 -5.88 -10.19 10.42
C ILE A 17 -4.75 -9.17 10.29
N SER A 18 -4.04 -9.20 9.16
CA SER A 18 -3.05 -8.18 8.86
C SER A 18 -3.74 -6.82 8.83
N PHE A 19 -3.20 -5.86 9.59
CA PHE A 19 -3.72 -4.50 9.62
C PHE A 19 -3.65 -3.83 8.24
N MET A 20 -2.76 -4.31 7.37
CA MET A 20 -2.66 -3.90 5.97
C MET A 20 -2.81 -5.11 5.05
N PRO A 21 -3.70 -5.08 4.05
CA PRO A 21 -3.77 -6.16 3.07
C PRO A 21 -2.45 -6.25 2.30
N ASN A 22 -2.02 -7.47 1.98
CA ASN A 22 -0.84 -7.66 1.13
C ASN A 22 -1.11 -7.11 -0.29
N PRO A 23 -0.08 -6.59 -0.98
CA PRO A 23 -0.14 -6.37 -2.41
C PRO A 23 -0.54 -7.68 -3.10
N SER A 24 -1.53 -7.63 -3.98
CA SER A 24 -1.98 -8.80 -4.72
C SER A 24 -1.13 -9.01 -5.96
N THR A 25 -0.53 -10.18 -6.10
CA THR A 25 0.20 -10.59 -7.31
C THR A 25 -0.69 -10.71 -8.56
N ARG A 26 -2.02 -10.73 -8.35
CA ARG A 26 -3.03 -10.77 -9.42
C ARG A 26 -3.61 -9.39 -9.73
N PHE A 27 -3.13 -8.33 -9.08
CA PHE A 27 -3.57 -6.98 -9.38
C PHE A 27 -3.01 -6.54 -10.74
N THR A 28 -3.87 -6.31 -11.72
CA THR A 28 -3.51 -5.98 -13.10
C THR A 28 -4.26 -4.74 -13.59
N GLY A 29 -3.77 -4.15 -14.68
CA GLY A 29 -4.33 -2.91 -15.23
C GLY A 29 -4.03 -1.69 -14.36
N ARG A 30 -4.80 -0.60 -14.54
CA ARG A 30 -4.63 0.67 -13.80
C ARG A 30 -3.24 1.31 -13.94
N THR A 31 -2.51 0.92 -14.98
CA THR A 31 -1.18 1.42 -15.32
C THR A 31 -1.16 2.92 -15.54
N GLU A 32 -2.20 3.48 -16.15
CA GLU A 32 -2.36 4.92 -16.36
C GLU A 32 -2.42 5.68 -15.03
N VAL A 33 -3.21 5.19 -14.06
CA VAL A 33 -3.33 5.80 -12.74
C VAL A 33 -2.01 5.70 -11.96
N ILE A 34 -1.30 4.57 -12.07
CA ILE A 34 0.02 4.41 -11.45
C ILE A 34 1.04 5.35 -12.10
N ALA A 35 1.00 5.52 -13.42
CA ALA A 35 1.86 6.46 -14.13
C ALA A 35 1.58 7.92 -13.72
N GLU A 36 0.32 8.28 -13.52
CA GLU A 36 -0.08 9.60 -13.03
C GLU A 36 0.43 9.84 -11.60
N LEU A 37 0.31 8.84 -10.71
CA LEU A 37 0.89 8.88 -9.35
C LEU A 37 2.41 9.08 -9.41
N LYS A 38 3.11 8.29 -10.23
CA LYS A 38 4.57 8.41 -10.42
C LYS A 38 4.95 9.80 -10.93
N SER A 39 4.25 10.29 -11.95
CA SER A 39 4.46 11.64 -12.46
C SER A 39 4.25 12.69 -11.37
N HIS A 40 3.15 12.63 -10.62
CA HIS A 40 2.86 13.63 -9.58
C HIS A 40 3.93 13.66 -8.49
N PHE A 41 4.27 12.49 -7.92
CA PHE A 41 5.19 12.40 -6.79
C PHE A 41 6.66 12.54 -7.20
N PHE A 42 7.06 11.97 -8.33
CA PHE A 42 8.46 11.89 -8.78
C PHE A 42 8.86 12.86 -9.88
N SER A 43 7.94 13.70 -10.39
CA SER A 43 8.35 14.79 -11.29
C SER A 43 9.44 15.61 -10.63
N ASN A 44 10.61 15.62 -11.28
CA ASN A 44 11.83 16.25 -10.82
C ASN A 44 11.70 17.76 -10.96
N THR A 45 11.01 18.38 -10.01
CA THR A 45 10.99 19.83 -9.90
C THR A 45 12.33 20.23 -9.29
N ASN A 46 13.12 21.02 -10.00
CA ASN A 46 14.26 21.81 -9.47
C ASN A 46 13.80 22.84 -8.42
N ASP A 47 12.73 22.54 -7.69
CA ASP A 47 12.19 23.35 -6.63
C ASP A 47 13.15 23.20 -5.45
N ALA A 48 13.84 24.29 -5.15
CA ALA A 48 14.75 24.41 -4.01
C ALA A 48 14.10 24.06 -2.64
N VAL A 49 12.78 23.85 -2.61
CA VAL A 49 12.01 23.45 -1.43
C VAL A 49 11.08 22.29 -1.81
N GLN A 50 11.37 21.09 -1.30
CA GLN A 50 10.46 19.95 -1.42
C GLN A 50 9.16 20.25 -0.67
N LYS A 51 8.07 20.51 -1.42
CA LYS A 51 6.73 20.70 -0.84
C LYS A 51 6.03 19.36 -0.64
N ARG A 52 5.19 19.28 0.39
CA ARG A 52 4.31 18.13 0.61
C ARG A 52 3.30 18.02 -0.54
N LYS A 53 3.24 16.85 -1.17
CA LYS A 53 2.34 16.53 -2.29
C LYS A 53 1.14 15.69 -1.80
N PHE A 54 -0.01 15.85 -2.43
CA PHE A 54 -1.25 15.12 -2.12
C PHE A 54 -1.92 14.66 -3.41
N PHE A 55 -2.45 13.43 -3.42
CA PHE A 55 -3.15 12.86 -4.55
C PHE A 55 -4.47 12.22 -4.10
N LEU A 56 -5.58 12.56 -4.76
CA LEU A 56 -6.90 12.00 -4.45
C LEU A 56 -7.24 10.84 -5.38
N LEU A 57 -7.26 9.63 -4.84
CA LEU A 57 -7.71 8.44 -5.56
C LEU A 57 -9.17 8.11 -5.20
N TYR A 58 -10.08 8.21 -6.17
CA TYR A 58 -11.52 8.00 -5.99
C TYR A 58 -12.08 6.91 -6.93
N GLY A 59 -13.29 6.43 -6.63
CA GLY A 59 -13.97 5.38 -7.41
C GLY A 59 -14.82 4.46 -6.56
N MET A 60 -15.59 3.58 -7.21
CA MET A 60 -16.52 2.64 -6.56
C MET A 60 -15.83 1.77 -5.48
N GLY A 61 -16.63 1.24 -4.54
CA GLY A 61 -16.17 0.25 -3.56
C GLY A 61 -15.57 -0.98 -4.25
N GLY A 62 -14.52 -1.57 -3.66
CA GLY A 62 -13.91 -2.79 -4.19
C GLY A 62 -13.11 -2.66 -5.49
N ILE A 63 -13.06 -1.48 -6.13
CA ILE A 63 -12.37 -1.27 -7.42
C ILE A 63 -10.82 -1.39 -7.35
N GLY A 64 -10.28 -1.62 -6.15
CA GLY A 64 -8.85 -1.83 -5.96
C GLY A 64 -8.03 -0.58 -5.60
N LYS A 65 -8.64 0.52 -5.12
CA LYS A 65 -7.92 1.75 -4.73
C LYS A 65 -6.74 1.49 -3.78
N THR A 66 -6.96 0.70 -2.74
CA THR A 66 -5.89 0.29 -1.81
C THR A 66 -4.79 -0.50 -2.52
N GLN A 67 -5.16 -1.40 -3.44
CA GLN A 67 -4.20 -2.18 -4.22
C GLN A 67 -3.41 -1.31 -5.21
N ILE A 68 -3.99 -0.24 -5.77
CA ILE A 68 -3.26 0.76 -6.57
C ILE A 68 -2.17 1.41 -5.71
N CYS A 69 -2.49 1.85 -4.49
CA CYS A 69 -1.49 2.45 -3.60
C CYS A 69 -0.39 1.47 -3.22
N LEU A 70 -0.75 0.21 -2.90
CA LEU A 70 0.23 -0.83 -2.59
C LEU A 70 1.14 -1.12 -3.79
N LYS A 71 0.57 -1.21 -4.99
CA LYS A 71 1.32 -1.44 -6.23
C LYS A 71 2.24 -0.26 -6.56
N PHE A 72 1.75 0.96 -6.36
CA PHE A 72 2.56 2.17 -6.55
C PHE A 72 3.82 2.16 -5.67
N ILE A 73 3.70 1.76 -4.40
CA ILE A 73 4.86 1.62 -3.48
C ILE A 73 5.76 0.44 -3.86
N GLU A 74 5.19 -0.69 -4.30
CA GLU A 74 5.97 -1.85 -4.78
C GLU A 74 6.79 -1.51 -6.03
N GLU A 75 6.27 -0.65 -6.92
CA GLU A 75 6.95 -0.22 -8.15
C GLU A 75 7.71 1.11 -8.03
N MET A 76 7.89 1.65 -6.81
CA MET A 76 8.83 2.74 -6.54
C MET A 76 10.27 2.24 -6.66
#